data_AF-A0A8T5RAG7-F1
#
_entry.id   AF-A0A8T5RAG7-F1
#
_cell.length_a   1.000
_cell.length_b   1.000
_cell.length_c   1.000
_cell.angle_alpha   90.00
_cell.angle_beta   90.00
_cell.angle_gamma   90.00
#
_symmetry.space_group_name_H-M   'P 1'
#
loop_
_entity.id
_entity.type
_entity.pdbx_description
1 polymer ?
#
loop_
_entity_poly.entity_id
_entity_poly.type
_entity_poly.pdbx_seq_one_letter_code
_entity_poly.pdbx_strand_id
1 'polypeptide(L)'
;MERRNNDKNQKETHELILFNEDTETKSKLFEPEPLEYIDQEDKINMVYKLVPFGGNYLYSLLITNQSTDPITKVKIRINFPGFFKLCRSTPPTLILESLESGGDGSNNNQKEIEQQQIVMKFESLEKNSNKQINLYLCPLFLEEKGTIRSFITFVNNADFIRAIDTDTIPIQFDPFSIEKKIIPSSEIKQFLEKPWIKKAIKSIGIGIDSQLDEKYYFEYINEVLETLNFQLIMNIQSKKISWFFGTDLVSGNDVLIICQLSGHKIEWLAASSNPHLLISLLTKIITVFEREMILRGHIESKEQIYTLECRYCGNTLTYFPPKGESIKCNKCNYEQIVWN
;
A
#
# COMPACT_ATOMS: atom_id res chain seq x y z
N MET A 1 -67.18 31.04 64.26
CA MET A 1 -68.10 31.82 63.39
C MET A 1 -67.24 32.66 62.46
N GLU A 2 -67.53 32.59 61.16
CA GLU A 2 -67.21 33.55 60.08
C GLU A 2 -65.96 34.48 60.07
N ARG A 3 -65.21 34.35 58.95
CA ARG A 3 -64.71 35.41 58.02
C ARG A 3 -63.27 35.98 58.13
N ARG A 4 -62.52 35.64 57.04
CA ARG A 4 -61.82 36.52 56.06
C ARG A 4 -60.34 36.96 56.25
N ASN A 5 -59.53 36.38 55.34
CA ASN A 5 -58.74 37.05 54.28
C ASN A 5 -57.21 37.30 54.41
N ASN A 6 -56.54 36.89 53.33
CA ASN A 6 -55.20 37.27 52.81
C ASN A 6 -54.01 36.86 53.71
N ASP A 7 -52.85 36.39 53.25
CA ASP A 7 -52.19 36.28 51.92
C ASP A 7 -51.07 35.18 52.06
N LYS A 8 -50.39 34.57 51.06
CA LYS A 8 -50.33 34.65 49.59
C LYS A 8 -49.63 33.36 49.03
N ASN A 9 -49.15 33.40 47.77
CA ASN A 9 -48.18 32.52 47.08
C ASN A 9 -48.60 31.06 46.77
N GLN A 10 -49.24 30.80 45.62
CA GLN A 10 -48.63 30.68 44.26
C GLN A 10 -47.91 29.34 43.99
N LYS A 11 -48.61 28.45 43.28
CA LYS A 11 -48.08 27.70 42.13
C LYS A 11 -49.19 27.65 41.08
N GLU A 12 -48.94 28.20 39.90
CA GLU A 12 -49.89 28.21 38.80
C GLU A 12 -49.85 26.87 38.05
N THR A 13 -51.01 26.24 37.93
CA THR A 13 -51.27 25.14 37.00
C THR A 13 -52.50 25.50 36.19
N HIS A 14 -52.30 25.94 34.95
CA HIS A 14 -53.35 25.99 33.93
C HIS A 14 -53.27 24.68 33.14
N GLU A 15 -54.16 23.74 33.39
CA GLU A 15 -55.52 23.65 32.81
C GLU A 15 -55.49 23.05 31.40
N LEU A 16 -55.90 21.78 31.35
CA LEU A 16 -56.13 21.01 30.13
C LEU A 16 -57.33 21.59 29.38
N ILE A 17 -57.15 21.94 28.10
CA ILE A 17 -58.27 22.28 27.22
C ILE A 17 -58.79 20.98 26.59
N LEU A 18 -59.97 20.54 27.03
CA LEU A 18 -60.76 19.51 26.34
C LEU A 18 -61.45 20.15 25.13
N PHE A 19 -61.30 19.51 23.97
CA PHE A 19 -62.15 19.77 22.80
C PHE A 19 -62.93 18.49 22.45
N ASN A 20 -64.22 18.66 22.18
CA ASN A 20 -65.16 17.57 21.96
C ASN A 20 -64.89 16.83 20.64
N GLU A 21 -65.26 15.55 20.64
CA GLU A 21 -65.42 14.73 19.44
C GLU A 21 -66.58 15.27 18.59
N ASP A 22 -66.38 15.43 17.28
CA ASP A 22 -67.05 14.61 16.27
C ASP A 22 -66.79 15.13 14.84
N THR A 23 -66.12 14.30 14.03
CA THR A 23 -66.43 14.16 12.60
C THR A 23 -65.68 12.94 12.05
N GLU A 24 -66.42 11.88 11.74
CA GLU A 24 -65.90 10.65 11.13
C GLU A 24 -65.25 10.93 9.76
N THR A 25 -63.95 11.26 9.76
CA THR A 25 -63.14 11.16 8.57
C THR A 25 -62.52 9.77 8.58
N LYS A 26 -62.97 8.89 7.68
CA LYS A 26 -62.38 7.55 7.52
C LYS A 26 -60.89 7.68 7.23
N SER A 27 -60.07 7.55 8.27
CA SER A 27 -58.63 7.40 8.12
C SER A 27 -58.41 6.19 7.23
N LYS A 28 -57.76 6.39 6.08
CA LYS A 28 -57.08 5.26 5.44
C LYS A 28 -56.20 4.66 6.53
N LEU A 29 -56.43 3.39 6.90
CA LEU A 29 -55.35 2.62 7.47
C LEU A 29 -54.27 2.65 6.40
N PHE A 30 -53.21 3.42 6.67
CA PHE A 30 -51.92 2.99 6.21
C PHE A 30 -51.70 1.67 6.94
N GLU A 31 -51.82 0.57 6.20
CA GLU A 31 -51.05 -0.60 6.57
C GLU A 31 -49.63 -0.09 6.81
N PRO A 32 -49.02 -0.35 7.99
CA PRO A 32 -47.62 -0.03 8.13
C PRO A 32 -46.92 -0.82 7.03
N GLU A 33 -46.34 -0.12 6.06
CA GLU A 33 -45.42 -0.74 5.12
C GLU A 33 -44.46 -1.57 5.99
N PRO A 34 -44.25 -2.85 5.67
CA PRO A 34 -43.38 -3.67 6.48
C PRO A 34 -42.06 -2.91 6.58
N LEU A 35 -41.66 -2.57 7.80
CA LEU A 35 -40.33 -2.09 8.07
C LEU A 35 -39.42 -3.22 7.61
N GLU A 36 -38.97 -3.14 6.36
CA GLU A 36 -37.91 -3.96 5.81
C GLU A 36 -36.66 -3.61 6.59
N TYR A 37 -36.55 -4.26 7.75
CA TYR A 37 -35.42 -4.28 8.65
C TYR A 37 -34.31 -5.11 8.01
N ILE A 38 -34.01 -4.80 6.75
CA ILE A 38 -32.84 -5.28 6.04
C ILE A 38 -31.72 -4.40 6.54
N ASP A 39 -31.02 -4.89 7.57
CA ASP A 39 -29.81 -4.30 8.13
C ASP A 39 -28.96 -3.79 6.95
N GLN A 40 -28.78 -2.46 6.87
CA GLN A 40 -28.01 -1.79 5.83
C GLN A 40 -26.63 -2.43 5.66
N GLU A 41 -26.10 -2.95 6.76
CA GLU A 41 -24.95 -3.77 7.03
C GLU A 41 -24.81 -4.96 6.06
N ASP A 42 -25.85 -5.76 5.85
CA ASP A 42 -25.85 -6.89 4.90
C ASP A 42 -25.68 -6.42 3.44
N LYS A 43 -25.95 -5.14 3.18
CA LYS A 43 -25.75 -4.48 1.88
C LYS A 43 -24.41 -3.72 1.81
N ILE A 44 -23.62 -3.64 2.88
CA ILE A 44 -22.27 -3.07 2.88
C ILE A 44 -21.24 -4.19 2.70
N ASN A 45 -20.70 -4.31 1.49
CA ASN A 45 -19.78 -5.38 1.12
C ASN A 45 -18.33 -4.87 0.99
N MET A 46 -17.37 -5.64 1.51
CA MET A 46 -15.93 -5.33 1.45
C MET A 46 -15.18 -6.45 0.73
N VAL A 47 -14.74 -6.19 -0.50
CA VAL A 47 -13.96 -7.12 -1.32
C VAL A 47 -12.50 -6.67 -1.32
N TYR A 48 -11.59 -7.59 -1.02
CA TYR A 48 -10.17 -7.28 -0.87
C TYR A 48 -9.29 -8.29 -1.63
N LYS A 49 -8.11 -7.87 -2.07
CA LYS A 49 -7.11 -8.74 -2.70
C LYS A 49 -5.70 -8.20 -2.54
N LEU A 50 -4.73 -9.10 -2.45
CA LEU A 50 -3.30 -8.81 -2.49
C LEU A 50 -2.70 -9.48 -3.72
N VAL A 51 -2.10 -8.70 -4.62
CA VAL A 51 -1.53 -9.24 -5.88
C VAL A 51 -0.15 -8.63 -6.17
N PRO A 52 0.78 -9.36 -6.81
CA PRO A 52 2.01 -8.79 -7.34
C PRO A 52 1.75 -7.64 -8.32
N PHE A 53 2.52 -6.55 -8.19
CA PHE A 53 2.45 -5.39 -9.08
C PHE A 53 3.85 -4.81 -9.31
N GLY A 54 4.50 -5.19 -10.41
CA GLY A 54 5.89 -4.82 -10.68
C GLY A 54 6.82 -5.39 -9.61
N GLY A 55 7.62 -4.54 -8.97
CA GLY A 55 8.50 -4.91 -7.85
C GLY A 55 7.88 -4.70 -6.45
N ASN A 56 6.55 -4.56 -6.38
CA ASN A 56 5.77 -4.24 -5.17
C ASN A 56 4.55 -5.18 -5.08
N TYR A 57 3.84 -5.18 -3.95
CA TYR A 57 2.49 -5.74 -3.87
C TYR A 57 1.43 -4.64 -3.97
N LEU A 58 0.34 -4.91 -4.68
CA LEU A 58 -0.87 -4.10 -4.69
C LEU A 58 -1.90 -4.75 -3.76
N TYR A 59 -2.18 -4.10 -2.63
CA TYR A 59 -3.35 -4.39 -1.82
C TYR A 59 -4.52 -3.52 -2.30
N SER A 60 -5.59 -4.14 -2.75
CA SER A 60 -6.77 -3.48 -3.29
C SER A 60 -7.99 -3.80 -2.43
N LEU A 61 -8.65 -2.76 -1.94
CA LEU A 61 -9.83 -2.81 -1.09
C LEU A 61 -10.99 -2.08 -1.78
N LEU A 62 -12.08 -2.78 -2.03
CA LEU A 62 -13.30 -2.24 -2.63
C LEU A 62 -14.43 -2.33 -1.60
N ILE A 63 -14.96 -1.18 -1.21
CA ILE A 63 -16.14 -1.09 -0.35
C ILE A 63 -17.32 -0.72 -1.24
N THR A 64 -18.42 -1.45 -1.11
CA THR A 64 -19.63 -1.26 -1.92
C THR A 64 -20.82 -1.09 -0.98
N ASN A 65 -21.53 0.03 -1.11
CA ASN A 65 -22.81 0.26 -0.47
C ASN A 65 -23.92 -0.10 -1.47
N GLN A 66 -24.56 -1.26 -1.29
CA GLN A 66 -25.68 -1.72 -2.10
C GLN A 66 -27.05 -1.34 -1.47
N SER A 67 -27.04 -0.51 -0.43
CA SER A 67 -28.26 -0.02 0.20
C SER A 67 -28.81 1.22 -0.49
N THR A 68 -30.07 1.50 -0.19
CA THR A 68 -30.84 2.68 -0.63
C THR A 68 -30.43 3.97 0.07
N ASP A 69 -29.61 3.89 1.12
CA ASP A 69 -29.19 5.01 1.97
C ASP A 69 -27.66 5.15 1.98
N PRO A 70 -27.11 6.35 2.20
CA PRO A 70 -25.68 6.52 2.42
C PRO A 70 -25.23 5.88 3.76
N ILE A 71 -23.95 5.60 3.89
CA ILE A 71 -23.28 5.42 5.19
C ILE A 71 -22.35 6.60 5.44
N THR A 72 -22.14 6.99 6.70
CA THR A 72 -21.36 8.19 7.06
C THR A 72 -20.20 7.88 8.01
N LYS A 73 -19.30 8.87 8.19
CA LYS A 73 -18.15 8.84 9.11
C LYS A 73 -17.27 7.60 8.95
N VAL A 74 -17.07 7.19 7.69
CA VAL A 74 -16.43 5.93 7.37
C VAL A 74 -14.93 6.02 7.65
N LYS A 75 -14.43 5.14 8.52
CA LYS A 75 -13.04 4.98 8.90
C LYS A 75 -12.55 3.60 8.44
N ILE A 76 -11.45 3.55 7.72
CA ILE A 76 -10.77 2.29 7.38
C ILE A 76 -9.44 2.25 8.11
N ARG A 77 -9.15 1.12 8.75
CA ARG A 77 -7.84 0.77 9.29
C ARG A 77 -7.29 -0.40 8.47
N ILE A 78 -6.02 -0.32 8.06
CA ILE A 78 -5.31 -1.41 7.40
C ILE A 78 -4.03 -1.68 8.18
N ASN A 79 -3.88 -2.91 8.67
CA ASN A 79 -2.69 -3.40 9.36
C ASN A 79 -1.89 -4.26 8.39
N PHE A 80 -0.57 -4.08 8.36
CA PHE A 80 0.34 -4.88 7.56
C PHE A 80 1.73 -4.99 8.23
N PRO A 81 2.55 -5.99 7.86
CA PRO A 81 3.83 -6.23 8.54
C PRO A 81 4.87 -5.14 8.31
N GLY A 82 5.71 -4.87 9.30
CA GLY A 82 6.77 -3.86 9.26
C GLY A 82 7.88 -4.10 8.23
N PHE A 83 8.01 -5.33 7.73
CA PHE A 83 8.84 -5.65 6.56
C PHE A 83 8.31 -5.07 5.23
N PHE A 84 7.16 -4.40 5.23
CA PHE A 84 6.72 -3.51 4.16
C PHE A 84 6.80 -2.05 4.57
N LYS A 85 7.04 -1.16 3.60
CA LYS A 85 6.64 0.25 3.68
C LYS A 85 5.51 0.53 2.69
N LEU A 86 4.63 1.46 3.03
CA LEU A 86 3.72 2.03 2.03
C LEU A 86 4.53 2.94 1.07
N CYS A 87 4.57 2.60 -0.21
CA CYS A 87 5.22 3.43 -1.23
C CYS A 87 4.27 4.45 -1.88
N ARG A 88 3.00 4.07 -2.06
CA ARG A 88 2.00 4.86 -2.79
C ARG A 88 0.60 4.40 -2.44
N SER A 89 -0.39 5.27 -2.65
CA SER A 89 -1.80 4.91 -2.61
C SER A 89 -2.61 5.51 -3.76
N THR A 90 -3.83 5.04 -3.92
CA THR A 90 -4.85 5.67 -4.76
C THR A 90 -6.20 5.49 -4.09
N PRO A 91 -6.94 6.56 -3.73
CA PRO A 91 -6.53 7.98 -3.81
C PRO A 91 -5.32 8.33 -2.91
N PRO A 92 -4.62 9.46 -3.16
CA PRO A 92 -3.40 9.86 -2.45
C PRO A 92 -3.66 10.50 -1.06
N THR A 93 -4.90 10.47 -0.56
CA THR A 93 -5.37 11.20 0.63
C THR A 93 -5.16 10.43 1.94
N LEU A 94 -3.96 9.88 2.18
CA LEU A 94 -3.69 9.06 3.36
C LEU A 94 -3.07 9.83 4.51
N ILE A 95 -3.51 9.50 5.73
CA ILE A 95 -2.82 9.85 6.96
C ILE A 95 -2.15 8.57 7.48
N LEU A 96 -0.83 8.60 7.57
CA LEU A 96 -0.05 7.54 8.21
C LEU A 96 -0.03 7.80 9.72
N GLU A 97 -0.86 7.06 10.46
CA GLU A 97 -0.81 7.00 11.92
C GLU A 97 0.10 5.81 12.30
N SER A 98 1.42 6.00 12.27
CA SER A 98 2.40 5.00 12.73
C SER A 98 2.33 4.86 14.24
N LEU A 99 1.55 3.89 14.71
CA LEU A 99 1.62 3.41 16.08
C LEU A 99 2.80 2.43 16.17
N GLU A 100 3.95 2.94 16.60
CA GLU A 100 4.96 2.07 17.21
C GLU A 100 4.27 1.29 18.34
N SER A 101 4.37 -0.03 18.30
CA SER A 101 3.79 -0.89 19.33
C SER A 101 4.54 -0.61 20.63
N GLY A 102 3.91 0.14 21.52
CA GLY A 102 4.54 0.62 22.75
C GLY A 102 5.10 -0.56 23.55
N GLY A 103 6.42 -0.60 23.68
CA GLY A 103 7.11 -1.66 24.38
C GLY A 103 6.90 -1.56 25.89
N ASP A 104 5.83 -2.17 26.40
CA ASP A 104 5.76 -2.54 27.82
C ASP A 104 6.78 -3.65 28.06
N GLY A 105 7.85 -3.30 28.78
CA GLY A 105 9.00 -4.16 29.04
C GLY A 105 8.65 -5.37 29.90
N SER A 106 8.13 -6.44 29.29
CA SER A 106 7.94 -7.73 29.95
C SER A 106 8.19 -8.90 29.00
N ASN A 107 9.30 -9.60 29.27
CA ASN A 107 9.79 -10.83 28.65
C ASN A 107 8.71 -11.75 28.02
N ASN A 108 8.87 -12.09 26.74
CA ASN A 108 9.08 -13.47 26.29
C ASN A 108 9.41 -13.56 24.79
N ASN A 109 10.15 -14.61 24.40
CA ASN A 109 10.80 -14.85 23.10
C ASN A 109 9.87 -14.95 21.87
N GLN A 110 9.13 -13.90 21.54
CA GLN A 110 8.59 -13.67 20.20
C GLN A 110 8.95 -12.24 19.80
N LYS A 111 9.75 -12.08 18.74
CA LYS A 111 9.83 -10.81 18.03
C LYS A 111 8.48 -10.61 17.36
N GLU A 112 7.58 -9.89 18.03
CA GLU A 112 6.41 -9.35 17.35
C GLU A 112 6.93 -8.46 16.21
N ILE A 113 6.64 -8.87 14.98
CA ILE A 113 6.99 -8.09 13.79
C ILE A 113 6.18 -6.81 13.88
N GLU A 114 6.87 -5.69 14.06
CA GLU A 114 6.29 -4.36 14.21
C GLU A 114 5.18 -4.15 13.17
N GLN A 115 3.92 -4.06 13.59
CA GLN A 115 2.81 -3.91 12.65
C GLN A 115 2.66 -2.43 12.28
N GLN A 116 2.70 -2.13 10.99
CA GLN A 116 2.36 -0.80 10.49
C GLN A 116 0.84 -0.68 10.30
N GLN A 117 0.32 0.51 10.61
CA GLN A 117 -1.10 0.83 10.50
C GLN A 117 -1.30 2.05 9.58
N ILE A 118 -2.26 1.94 8.66
CA ILE A 118 -2.80 3.08 7.90
C ILE A 118 -4.22 3.35 8.38
N VAL A 119 -4.56 4.63 8.52
CA VAL A 119 -5.92 5.08 8.85
C VAL A 119 -6.44 6.03 7.79
N MET A 120 -7.59 5.71 7.23
CA MET A 120 -8.34 6.54 6.28
C MET A 120 -9.66 6.94 6.88
N LYS A 121 -10.12 8.16 6.58
CA LYS A 121 -11.40 8.70 7.02
C LYS A 121 -12.07 9.37 5.83
N PHE A 122 -13.37 9.18 5.64
CA PHE A 122 -14.18 9.91 4.67
C PHE A 122 -15.60 10.13 5.18
N GLU A 123 -16.22 11.20 4.69
CA GLU A 123 -17.47 11.73 5.24
C GLU A 123 -18.68 10.84 4.94
N SER A 124 -18.87 10.46 3.67
CA SER A 124 -19.93 9.54 3.24
C SER A 124 -19.46 8.51 2.20
N LEU A 125 -20.21 7.41 2.11
CA LEU A 125 -20.32 6.59 0.92
C LEU A 125 -21.78 6.53 0.50
N GLU A 126 -22.08 7.12 -0.65
CA GLU A 126 -23.44 7.27 -1.16
C GLU A 126 -24.16 5.93 -1.39
N LYS A 127 -25.48 5.97 -1.43
CA LYS A 127 -26.32 4.82 -1.79
C LYS A 127 -25.94 4.24 -3.16
N ASN A 128 -26.05 2.93 -3.31
CA ASN A 128 -25.72 2.20 -4.55
C ASN A 128 -24.37 2.58 -5.17
N SER A 129 -23.37 2.89 -4.34
CA SER A 129 -22.05 3.36 -4.77
C SER A 129 -20.92 2.46 -4.27
N ASN A 130 -19.71 2.69 -4.79
CA ASN A 130 -18.52 1.98 -4.34
C ASN A 130 -17.31 2.92 -4.23
N LYS A 131 -16.31 2.48 -3.47
CA LYS A 131 -15.05 3.17 -3.29
C LYS A 131 -13.91 2.17 -3.25
N GLN A 132 -13.01 2.29 -4.21
CA GLN A 132 -11.79 1.49 -4.27
C GLN A 132 -10.62 2.28 -3.68
N ILE A 133 -9.85 1.60 -2.83
CA ILE A 133 -8.56 2.02 -2.31
C ILE A 133 -7.52 1.02 -2.78
N ASN A 134 -6.38 1.54 -3.21
CA ASN A 134 -5.23 0.77 -3.63
C ASN A 134 -4.03 1.23 -2.80
N LEU A 135 -3.37 0.31 -2.11
CA LEU A 135 -2.10 0.52 -1.42
C LEU A 135 -1.00 -0.26 -2.15
N TYR A 136 0.12 0.41 -2.42
CA TYR A 136 1.30 -0.22 -3.01
C TYR A 136 2.33 -0.44 -1.90
N LEU A 137 2.44 -1.69 -1.47
CA LEU A 137 3.31 -2.14 -0.39
C LEU A 137 4.68 -2.54 -0.98
N CYS A 138 5.69 -1.79 -0.59
CA CYS A 138 7.08 -2.01 -0.99
C CYS A 138 7.78 -2.90 0.04
N PRO A 139 8.24 -4.10 -0.33
CA PRO A 139 9.03 -4.93 0.57
C PRO A 139 10.34 -4.24 0.96
N LEU A 140 10.72 -4.36 2.23
CA LEU A 140 11.98 -3.87 2.80
C LEU A 140 12.99 -5.00 2.97
N PHE A 141 12.55 -6.23 3.24
CA PHE A 141 13.37 -7.43 3.38
C PHE A 141 12.49 -8.69 3.27
N LEU A 142 13.10 -9.88 3.18
CA LEU A 142 12.42 -11.12 2.74
C LEU A 142 12.16 -12.16 3.84
N GLU A 143 12.85 -12.04 4.97
CA GLU A 143 13.08 -13.18 5.88
C GLU A 143 11.94 -13.41 6.88
N GLU A 144 10.84 -12.65 6.75
CA GLU A 144 9.71 -12.66 7.66
C GLU A 144 8.39 -13.10 7.00
N LYS A 145 7.52 -13.68 7.82
CA LYS A 145 6.12 -13.97 7.51
C LYS A 145 5.25 -12.99 8.26
N GLY A 146 4.14 -12.57 7.66
CA GLY A 146 3.20 -11.72 8.36
C GLY A 146 1.81 -11.79 7.77
N THR A 147 0.96 -10.86 8.20
CA THR A 147 -0.46 -10.86 7.87
C THR A 147 -0.94 -9.47 7.53
N ILE A 148 -1.80 -9.36 6.51
CA ILE A 148 -2.54 -8.14 6.20
C ILE A 148 -3.99 -8.34 6.61
N ARG A 149 -4.56 -7.36 7.32
CA ARG A 149 -5.98 -7.34 7.71
C ARG A 149 -6.52 -5.92 7.63
N SER A 150 -7.77 -5.76 7.24
CA SER A 150 -8.44 -4.47 7.18
C SER A 150 -9.72 -4.47 8.02
N PHE A 151 -10.08 -3.28 8.49
CA PHE A 151 -11.28 -3.01 9.27
C PHE A 151 -11.93 -1.76 8.71
N ILE A 152 -13.23 -1.78 8.47
CA ILE A 152 -14.04 -0.60 8.20
C ILE A 152 -14.96 -0.37 9.41
N THR A 153 -15.11 0.89 9.81
CA THR A 153 -16.08 1.35 10.80
C THR A 153 -16.89 2.48 10.16
N PHE A 154 -18.21 2.46 10.30
CA PHE A 154 -19.10 3.48 9.71
C PHE A 154 -20.31 3.73 10.61
N VAL A 155 -21.07 4.78 10.29
CA VAL A 155 -22.39 5.04 10.86
C VAL A 155 -23.46 4.75 9.81
N ASN A 156 -24.45 3.94 10.19
CA ASN A 156 -25.56 3.53 9.33
C ASN A 156 -26.68 4.60 9.25
N ASN A 157 -27.74 4.32 8.49
CA ASN A 157 -28.91 5.20 8.32
C ASN A 157 -29.76 5.40 9.60
N ALA A 158 -29.53 4.58 10.64
CA ALA A 158 -30.17 4.65 11.96
C ALA A 158 -29.21 5.17 13.06
N ASP A 159 -28.17 5.92 12.66
CA ASP A 159 -27.14 6.54 13.52
C ASP A 159 -26.32 5.55 14.39
N PHE A 160 -26.38 4.24 14.13
CA PHE A 160 -25.56 3.25 14.82
C PHE A 160 -24.17 3.13 14.22
N ILE A 161 -23.16 2.98 15.08
CA ILE A 161 -21.80 2.61 14.70
C ILE A 161 -21.77 1.11 14.38
N ARG A 162 -21.16 0.77 13.24
CA ARG A 162 -20.95 -0.59 12.76
C ARG A 162 -19.50 -0.81 12.35
N ALA A 163 -19.07 -2.06 12.37
CA ALA A 163 -17.74 -2.46 11.91
C ALA A 163 -17.81 -3.77 11.10
N ILE A 164 -16.99 -3.85 10.06
CA ILE A 164 -16.77 -5.05 9.25
C ILE A 164 -15.25 -5.23 9.14
N ASP A 165 -14.78 -6.45 9.28
CA ASP A 165 -13.38 -6.82 9.11
C ASP A 165 -13.16 -7.72 7.88
N THR A 166 -11.93 -7.77 7.40
CA THR A 166 -11.51 -8.78 6.42
C THR A 166 -11.00 -10.01 7.16
N ASP A 167 -11.04 -11.16 6.48
CA ASP A 167 -10.16 -12.26 6.86
C ASP A 167 -8.69 -11.82 6.80
N THR A 168 -7.84 -12.65 7.39
CA THR A 168 -6.41 -12.38 7.50
C THR A 168 -5.70 -12.95 6.28
N ILE A 169 -5.04 -12.10 5.49
CA ILE A 169 -4.22 -12.55 4.35
C ILE A 169 -2.82 -12.88 4.86
N PRO A 170 -2.39 -14.15 4.87
CA PRO A 170 -1.00 -14.48 5.14
C PRO A 170 -0.12 -14.02 3.97
N ILE A 171 1.04 -13.46 4.29
CA ILE A 171 2.08 -13.15 3.31
C ILE A 171 3.44 -13.61 3.79
N GLN A 172 4.16 -14.28 2.90
CA GLN A 172 5.53 -14.73 3.02
C GLN A 172 6.18 -14.53 1.64
N PHE A 173 7.47 -14.21 1.60
CA PHE A 173 8.23 -14.23 0.35
C PHE A 173 8.69 -15.66 0.05
N ASP A 174 8.51 -16.08 -1.20
CA ASP A 174 9.07 -17.34 -1.65
C ASP A 174 10.61 -17.25 -1.61
N PRO A 175 11.30 -18.25 -1.01
CA PRO A 175 12.73 -18.37 -1.18
C PRO A 175 13.03 -18.65 -2.66
N PHE A 176 14.17 -18.17 -3.14
CA PHE A 176 14.63 -18.41 -4.49
C PHE A 176 16.11 -18.79 -4.46
N SER A 177 16.57 -19.55 -5.46
CA SER A 177 17.97 -19.94 -5.59
C SER A 177 18.31 -20.00 -7.07
N ILE A 178 19.19 -19.11 -7.52
CA ILE A 178 19.51 -18.98 -8.93
C ILE A 178 20.64 -19.93 -9.33
N GLU A 179 20.44 -20.65 -10.43
CA GLU A 179 21.49 -21.35 -11.16
C GLU A 179 21.93 -20.52 -12.38
N LYS A 180 23.25 -20.52 -12.63
CA LYS A 180 23.86 -19.83 -13.77
C LYS A 180 23.42 -20.48 -15.08
N LYS A 181 22.75 -19.71 -15.93
CA LYS A 181 22.31 -20.16 -17.26
C LYS A 181 22.82 -19.23 -18.35
N ILE A 182 23.67 -19.76 -19.21
CA ILE A 182 24.13 -19.07 -20.43
C ILE A 182 23.01 -19.16 -21.48
N ILE A 183 22.65 -18.03 -22.09
CA ILE A 183 21.77 -17.99 -23.27
C ILE A 183 22.40 -17.11 -24.36
N PRO A 184 22.18 -17.42 -25.65
CA PRO A 184 22.57 -16.54 -26.75
C PRO A 184 21.82 -15.20 -26.72
N SER A 185 22.51 -14.10 -27.05
CA SER A 185 21.90 -12.76 -27.09
C SER A 185 20.69 -12.64 -28.02
N SER A 186 20.61 -13.47 -29.05
CA SER A 186 19.46 -13.58 -29.97
C SER A 186 18.18 -14.09 -29.30
N GLU A 187 18.30 -14.90 -28.25
CA GLU A 187 17.14 -15.48 -27.54
C GLU A 187 16.55 -14.53 -26.51
N ILE A 188 17.32 -13.54 -26.01
CA ILE A 188 16.84 -12.59 -25.00
C ILE A 188 15.60 -11.82 -25.49
N LYS A 189 15.61 -11.40 -26.76
CA LYS A 189 14.44 -10.73 -27.36
C LYS A 189 13.22 -11.64 -27.39
N GLN A 190 13.39 -12.89 -27.82
CA GLN A 190 12.32 -13.88 -27.85
C GLN A 190 11.79 -14.21 -26.45
N PHE A 191 12.66 -14.23 -25.43
CA PHE A 191 12.26 -14.36 -24.03
C PHE A 191 11.40 -13.17 -23.59
N LEU A 192 11.84 -11.94 -23.85
CA LEU A 192 11.14 -10.71 -23.45
C LEU A 192 9.83 -10.43 -24.20
N GLU A 193 9.58 -11.10 -25.33
CA GLU A 193 8.37 -10.97 -26.14
C GLU A 193 7.27 -11.99 -25.77
N LYS A 194 7.58 -13.02 -24.95
CA LYS A 194 6.59 -13.99 -24.46
C LYS A 194 5.52 -13.32 -23.58
N PRO A 195 4.20 -13.49 -23.85
CA PRO A 195 3.14 -12.73 -23.18
C PRO A 195 2.94 -13.05 -21.68
N TRP A 196 3.41 -14.22 -21.25
CA TRP A 196 3.42 -14.62 -19.85
C TRP A 196 4.60 -14.03 -19.05
N ILE A 197 5.68 -13.59 -19.72
CA ILE A 197 6.82 -12.95 -19.05
C ILE A 197 6.40 -11.56 -18.57
N LYS A 198 6.44 -11.38 -17.24
CA LYS A 198 6.19 -10.10 -16.59
C LYS A 198 7.52 -9.39 -16.37
N LYS A 199 7.44 -8.07 -16.24
CA LYS A 199 8.58 -7.17 -16.12
C LYS A 199 8.37 -6.28 -14.90
N ALA A 200 9.42 -6.13 -14.11
CA ALA A 200 9.46 -5.30 -12.93
C ALA A 200 10.69 -4.40 -13.00
N ILE A 201 10.60 -3.21 -12.44
CA ILE A 201 11.72 -2.28 -12.31
C ILE A 201 11.82 -1.82 -10.86
N LYS A 202 13.04 -1.74 -10.34
CA LYS A 202 13.37 -0.89 -9.22
C LYS A 202 14.40 0.12 -9.67
N SER A 203 14.25 1.35 -9.19
CA SER A 203 15.05 2.50 -9.56
C SER A 203 15.37 3.27 -8.29
N ILE A 204 16.65 3.52 -8.05
CA ILE A 204 17.14 4.20 -6.85
C ILE A 204 18.10 5.34 -7.22
N GLY A 205 18.16 6.35 -6.36
CA GLY A 205 19.14 7.43 -6.40
C GLY A 205 20.00 7.41 -5.13
N ILE A 206 21.30 7.68 -5.28
CA ILE A 206 22.25 7.74 -4.16
C ILE A 206 22.48 9.22 -3.80
N GLY A 207 21.89 9.64 -2.68
CA GLY A 207 22.02 10.99 -2.12
C GLY A 207 23.32 11.13 -1.31
N ILE A 208 24.42 11.33 -2.02
CA ILE A 208 25.71 11.75 -1.49
C ILE A 208 26.11 13.08 -2.12
N ASP A 209 26.69 13.99 -1.33
CA ASP A 209 27.10 15.32 -1.82
C ASP A 209 28.38 15.27 -2.68
N SER A 210 29.12 14.15 -2.65
CA SER A 210 30.31 13.89 -3.46
C SER A 210 29.97 13.30 -4.83
N GLN A 211 30.84 13.52 -5.83
CA GLN A 211 30.71 12.88 -7.14
C GLN A 211 30.81 11.35 -7.04
N LEU A 212 29.84 10.63 -7.65
CA LEU A 212 29.87 9.17 -7.74
C LEU A 212 30.98 8.67 -8.68
N ASP A 213 31.81 7.72 -8.24
CA ASP A 213 32.67 6.95 -9.15
C ASP A 213 31.82 5.94 -9.94
N GLU A 214 31.22 6.41 -11.03
CA GLU A 214 30.33 5.57 -11.83
C GLU A 214 31.00 4.30 -12.40
N LYS A 215 32.34 4.20 -12.43
CA LYS A 215 32.99 2.95 -12.84
C LYS A 215 32.95 1.94 -11.68
N TYR A 216 33.46 2.33 -10.51
CA TYR A 216 33.44 1.50 -9.31
C TYR A 216 32.02 1.00 -8.99
N TYR A 217 31.04 1.89 -9.03
CA TYR A 217 29.65 1.55 -8.73
C TYR A 217 29.05 0.59 -9.77
N PHE A 218 29.36 0.75 -11.06
CA PHE A 218 28.87 -0.17 -12.09
C PHE A 218 29.50 -1.55 -11.97
N GLU A 219 30.80 -1.64 -11.70
CA GLU A 219 31.49 -2.90 -11.39
C GLU A 219 30.88 -3.57 -10.15
N TYR A 220 30.53 -2.80 -9.12
CA TYR A 220 29.93 -3.31 -7.90
C TYR A 220 28.50 -3.86 -8.06
N ILE A 221 27.67 -3.18 -8.87
CA ILE A 221 26.31 -3.66 -9.18
C ILE A 221 26.37 -5.02 -9.91
N ASN A 222 27.41 -5.24 -10.72
CA ASN A 222 27.68 -6.53 -11.35
C ASN A 222 28.12 -7.58 -10.31
N GLU A 223 29.03 -7.25 -9.39
CA GLU A 223 29.47 -8.11 -8.27
C GLU A 223 28.27 -8.64 -7.47
N VAL A 224 27.32 -7.76 -7.09
CA VAL A 224 26.10 -8.15 -6.36
C VAL A 224 25.30 -9.23 -7.12
N LEU A 225 25.13 -9.10 -8.44
CA LEU A 225 24.39 -10.08 -9.24
C LEU A 225 25.15 -11.40 -9.41
N GLU A 226 26.49 -11.34 -9.51
CA GLU A 226 27.33 -12.54 -9.57
C GLU A 226 27.34 -13.32 -8.25
N THR A 227 27.30 -12.64 -7.09
CA THR A 227 27.14 -13.30 -5.77
C THR A 227 25.77 -13.98 -5.61
N LEU A 228 24.75 -13.49 -6.31
CA LEU A 228 23.43 -14.12 -6.42
C LEU A 228 23.38 -15.20 -7.51
N ASN A 229 24.53 -15.71 -7.96
CA ASN A 229 24.67 -16.76 -8.98
C ASN A 229 24.01 -16.45 -10.34
N PHE A 230 23.87 -15.17 -10.72
CA PHE A 230 23.54 -14.86 -12.10
C PHE A 230 24.73 -15.06 -13.04
N GLN A 231 24.44 -15.40 -14.29
CA GLN A 231 25.41 -15.42 -15.37
C GLN A 231 25.37 -14.09 -16.14
N LEU A 232 26.48 -13.37 -16.20
CA LEU A 232 26.64 -12.23 -17.10
C LEU A 232 26.59 -12.73 -18.55
N ILE A 233 25.68 -12.18 -19.36
CA ILE A 233 25.51 -12.54 -20.78
C ILE A 233 25.82 -11.38 -21.74
N MET A 234 25.76 -10.13 -21.29
CA MET A 234 26.16 -8.96 -22.08
C MET A 234 26.59 -7.82 -21.15
N ASN A 235 27.66 -7.11 -21.50
CA ASN A 235 28.10 -5.91 -20.80
C ASN A 235 28.45 -4.81 -21.83
N ILE A 236 27.82 -3.64 -21.68
CA ILE A 236 28.02 -2.46 -22.52
C ILE A 236 28.62 -1.36 -21.64
N GLN A 237 29.92 -1.47 -21.36
CA GLN A 237 30.67 -0.57 -20.48
C GLN A 237 30.47 0.92 -20.79
N SER A 238 30.46 1.30 -22.07
CA SER A 238 30.26 2.70 -22.49
C SER A 238 28.89 3.29 -22.15
N LYS A 239 27.89 2.45 -21.88
CA LYS A 239 26.55 2.84 -21.43
C LYS A 239 26.28 2.46 -19.97
N LYS A 240 27.22 1.78 -19.30
CA LYS A 240 27.05 1.18 -17.96
C LYS A 240 25.77 0.35 -17.87
N ILE A 241 25.60 -0.58 -18.82
CA ILE A 241 24.47 -1.54 -18.85
C ILE A 241 25.01 -2.96 -18.88
N SER A 242 24.60 -3.81 -17.93
CA SER A 242 24.89 -5.25 -17.93
C SER A 242 23.60 -6.07 -17.92
N TRP A 243 23.64 -7.23 -18.57
CA TRP A 243 22.54 -8.15 -18.73
C TRP A 243 22.95 -9.50 -18.13
N PHE A 244 22.10 -10.02 -17.28
CA PHE A 244 22.32 -11.18 -16.44
C PHE A 244 21.17 -12.17 -16.62
N PHE A 245 21.47 -13.46 -16.68
CA PHE A 245 20.47 -14.51 -16.82
C PHE A 245 20.72 -15.69 -15.88
N GLY A 246 19.65 -16.38 -15.51
CA GLY A 246 19.67 -17.53 -14.63
C GLY A 246 18.31 -18.20 -14.58
N THR A 247 18.25 -19.36 -13.95
CA THR A 247 17.00 -20.05 -13.65
C THR A 247 16.84 -20.16 -12.14
N ASP A 248 15.68 -19.79 -11.61
CA ASP A 248 15.36 -20.07 -10.21
C ASP A 248 15.05 -21.55 -10.04
N LEU A 249 15.85 -22.25 -9.23
CA LEU A 249 15.72 -23.66 -8.91
C LEU A 249 14.46 -24.00 -8.11
N VAL A 250 13.87 -23.04 -7.40
CA VAL A 250 12.68 -23.28 -6.57
C VAL A 250 11.42 -23.35 -7.42
N SER A 251 11.22 -22.38 -8.33
CA SER A 251 10.04 -22.29 -9.18
C SER A 251 10.26 -22.76 -10.63
N GLY A 252 11.49 -23.11 -11.01
CA GLY A 252 11.87 -23.52 -12.37
C GLY A 252 11.82 -22.39 -13.41
N ASN A 253 11.65 -21.14 -12.98
CA ASN A 253 11.44 -20.01 -13.88
C ASN A 253 12.76 -19.35 -14.29
N ASP A 254 12.90 -19.09 -15.58
CA ASP A 254 13.96 -18.24 -16.11
C ASP A 254 13.80 -16.78 -15.67
N VAL A 255 14.93 -16.14 -15.37
CA VAL A 255 15.01 -14.74 -14.94
C VAL A 255 16.08 -14.01 -15.76
N LEU A 256 15.68 -12.93 -16.43
CA LEU A 256 16.60 -11.91 -16.95
C LEU A 256 16.65 -10.73 -15.96
N ILE A 257 17.84 -10.22 -15.71
CA ILE A 257 18.06 -8.92 -15.05
C ILE A 257 18.88 -8.04 -15.99
N ILE A 258 18.46 -6.79 -16.18
CA ILE A 258 19.25 -5.75 -16.80
C ILE A 258 19.51 -4.70 -15.73
N CYS A 259 20.78 -4.46 -15.38
CA CYS A 259 21.16 -3.37 -14.51
C CYS A 259 21.76 -2.22 -15.32
N GLN A 260 21.47 -0.99 -14.92
CA GLN A 260 22.03 0.21 -15.53
C GLN A 260 22.35 1.30 -14.51
N LEU A 261 23.43 2.05 -14.75
CA LEU A 261 23.86 3.19 -13.94
C LEU A 261 23.95 4.44 -14.82
N SER A 262 23.40 5.57 -14.34
CA SER A 262 23.47 6.86 -15.02
C SER A 262 23.59 7.98 -13.99
N GLY A 263 24.80 8.51 -13.80
CA GLY A 263 25.09 9.40 -12.68
C GLY A 263 24.77 8.70 -11.36
N HIS A 264 24.06 9.39 -10.46
CA HIS A 264 23.66 8.86 -9.16
C HIS A 264 22.45 7.91 -9.20
N LYS A 265 21.91 7.61 -10.39
CA LYS A 265 20.71 6.77 -10.57
C LYS A 265 21.10 5.34 -10.99
N ILE A 266 20.59 4.36 -10.26
CA ILE A 266 20.72 2.91 -10.56
C ILE A 266 19.34 2.32 -10.84
N GLU A 267 19.24 1.46 -11.85
CA GLU A 267 18.02 0.69 -12.11
C GLU A 267 18.32 -0.79 -12.32
N TRP A 268 17.44 -1.64 -11.78
CA TRP A 268 17.36 -3.06 -12.08
C TRP A 268 16.00 -3.35 -12.72
N LEU A 269 16.03 -3.82 -13.97
CA LEU A 269 14.87 -4.29 -14.71
C LEU A 269 14.91 -5.82 -14.72
N ALA A 270 13.99 -6.46 -14.02
CA ALA A 270 13.89 -7.91 -13.95
C ALA A 270 12.70 -8.43 -14.77
N ALA A 271 12.85 -9.58 -15.42
CA ALA A 271 11.81 -10.22 -16.23
C ALA A 271 11.76 -11.73 -16.01
N SER A 272 10.56 -12.27 -15.74
CA SER A 272 10.31 -13.69 -15.47
C SER A 272 8.82 -14.01 -15.61
N SER A 273 8.47 -15.30 -15.72
CA SER A 273 7.09 -15.80 -15.69
C SER A 273 6.43 -15.67 -14.31
N ASN A 274 7.20 -15.67 -13.23
CA ASN A 274 6.71 -15.61 -11.85
C ASN A 274 6.83 -14.18 -11.27
N PRO A 275 5.72 -13.45 -11.05
CA PRO A 275 5.77 -12.11 -10.48
C PRO A 275 6.19 -12.06 -9.00
N HIS A 276 5.93 -13.10 -8.21
CA HIS A 276 6.36 -13.16 -6.81
C HIS A 276 7.89 -13.27 -6.72
N LEU A 277 8.48 -14.11 -7.57
CA LEU A 277 9.93 -14.21 -7.73
C LEU A 277 10.56 -12.85 -8.09
N LEU A 278 9.95 -12.06 -8.99
CA LEU A 278 10.46 -10.73 -9.35
C LEU A 278 10.49 -9.77 -8.14
N ILE A 279 9.48 -9.84 -7.27
CA ILE A 279 9.44 -9.03 -6.03
C ILE A 279 10.52 -9.49 -5.06
N SER A 280 10.60 -10.81 -4.79
CA SER A 280 11.63 -11.37 -3.89
C SER A 280 13.04 -11.01 -4.37
N LEU A 281 13.32 -11.25 -5.64
CA LEU A 281 14.60 -11.00 -6.28
C LEU A 281 15.03 -9.54 -6.20
N LEU A 282 14.19 -8.61 -6.66
CA LEU A 282 14.52 -7.18 -6.68
C LEU A 282 14.73 -6.63 -5.25
N THR A 283 13.99 -7.16 -4.28
CA THR A 283 14.21 -6.84 -2.85
C THR A 283 15.54 -7.37 -2.36
N LYS A 284 15.92 -8.62 -2.69
CA LYS A 284 17.23 -9.16 -2.27
C LYS A 284 18.40 -8.37 -2.88
N ILE A 285 18.30 -8.01 -4.16
CA ILE A 285 19.33 -7.22 -4.85
C ILE A 285 19.54 -5.87 -4.15
N ILE A 286 18.45 -5.14 -3.86
CA ILE A 286 18.53 -3.85 -3.16
C ILE A 286 19.04 -4.03 -1.74
N THR A 287 18.50 -4.96 -0.96
CA THR A 287 18.91 -5.15 0.45
C THR A 287 20.34 -5.64 0.61
N VAL A 288 20.83 -6.47 -0.32
CA VAL A 288 22.25 -6.78 -0.42
C VAL A 288 23.00 -5.50 -0.73
N PHE A 289 22.73 -4.83 -1.86
CA PHE A 289 23.41 -3.60 -2.28
C PHE A 289 23.47 -2.52 -1.18
N GLU A 290 22.35 -2.20 -0.52
CA GLU A 290 22.27 -1.26 0.62
C GLU A 290 23.23 -1.63 1.76
N ARG A 291 23.19 -2.90 2.20
CA ARG A 291 24.05 -3.40 3.29
C ARG A 291 25.52 -3.31 2.90
N GLU A 292 25.82 -3.77 1.70
CA GLU A 292 27.16 -3.80 1.09
C GLU A 292 27.73 -2.38 0.88
N MET A 293 26.88 -1.42 0.53
CA MET A 293 27.22 0.00 0.43
C MET A 293 27.59 0.63 1.77
N ILE A 294 26.83 0.31 2.83
CA ILE A 294 27.12 0.75 4.21
C ILE A 294 28.39 0.09 4.75
N LEU A 295 28.54 -1.23 4.59
CA LEU A 295 29.70 -1.98 5.08
C LEU A 295 31.03 -1.51 4.46
N ARG A 296 31.01 -1.03 3.22
CA ARG A 296 32.17 -0.46 2.53
C ARG A 296 32.34 1.06 2.74
N GLY A 297 31.48 1.71 3.53
CA GLY A 297 31.58 3.13 3.89
C GLY A 297 31.26 4.11 2.76
N HIS A 298 30.52 3.68 1.72
CA HIS A 298 30.12 4.55 0.60
C HIS A 298 28.89 5.40 0.90
N ILE A 299 28.07 4.93 1.84
CA ILE A 299 26.99 5.68 2.49
C ILE A 299 27.05 5.37 3.99
N GLU A 300 26.61 6.30 4.81
CA GLU A 300 26.52 6.16 6.26
C GLU A 300 25.31 5.30 6.65
N SER A 301 24.22 5.38 5.89
CA SER A 301 22.93 4.80 6.25
C SER A 301 22.01 4.57 5.04
N LYS A 302 20.88 3.87 5.25
CA LYS A 302 19.92 3.54 4.18
C LYS A 302 19.12 4.75 3.71
N GLU A 303 19.02 5.77 4.54
CA GLU A 303 18.31 7.03 4.31
C GLU A 303 18.91 7.83 3.13
N GLN A 304 20.16 7.52 2.76
CA GLN A 304 20.82 8.06 1.56
C GLN A 304 20.41 7.36 0.25
N ILE A 305 19.60 6.30 0.30
CA ILE A 305 19.09 5.59 -0.87
C ILE A 305 17.61 5.92 -1.10
N TYR A 306 17.34 6.67 -2.17
CA TYR A 306 16.03 7.21 -2.50
C TYR A 306 15.35 6.39 -3.59
N THR A 307 14.10 5.98 -3.39
CA THR A 307 13.32 5.28 -4.43
C THR A 307 12.84 6.27 -5.50
N LEU A 308 13.17 6.04 -6.77
CA LEU A 308 12.86 6.94 -7.89
C LEU A 308 11.52 6.61 -8.56
N GLU A 309 10.46 6.59 -7.76
CA GLU A 309 9.07 6.40 -8.22
C GLU A 309 8.28 7.72 -8.08
N CYS A 310 7.45 8.04 -9.08
CA CYS A 310 6.49 9.13 -8.96
C CYS A 310 5.44 8.81 -7.90
N ARG A 311 5.39 9.62 -6.83
CA ARG A 311 4.48 9.43 -5.68
C ARG A 311 3.00 9.37 -6.08
N TYR A 312 2.64 10.04 -7.18
CA TYR A 312 1.27 10.05 -7.71
C TYR A 312 0.95 8.83 -8.60
N CYS A 313 1.66 8.65 -9.72
CA CYS A 313 1.28 7.66 -10.74
C CYS A 313 2.11 6.36 -10.75
N GLY A 314 3.15 6.26 -9.92
CA GLY A 314 4.01 5.09 -9.84
C GLY A 314 4.99 4.90 -11.00
N ASN A 315 5.16 5.90 -11.86
CA ASN A 315 6.13 5.83 -12.95
C ASN A 315 7.54 6.12 -12.46
N THR A 316 8.51 5.34 -12.94
CA THR A 316 9.93 5.59 -12.70
C THR A 316 10.35 6.99 -13.17
N LEU A 317 11.15 7.68 -12.37
CA LEU A 317 11.66 9.01 -12.71
C LEU A 317 12.87 8.89 -13.66
N THR A 318 13.08 9.89 -14.51
CA THR A 318 14.07 9.80 -15.60
C THR A 318 15.51 9.88 -15.10
N TYR A 319 15.80 10.74 -14.13
CA TYR A 319 17.11 10.94 -13.49
C TYR A 319 16.95 11.08 -11.97
N PHE A 320 18.06 11.10 -11.22
CA PHE A 320 18.08 11.53 -9.81
C PHE A 320 18.44 13.02 -9.75
N PRO A 321 17.58 13.89 -9.22
CA PRO A 321 17.85 15.33 -9.14
C PRO A 321 18.88 15.67 -8.04
N PRO A 322 19.57 16.82 -8.14
CA PRO A 322 20.32 17.40 -7.03
C PRO A 322 19.44 17.64 -5.79
N LYS A 323 20.11 17.79 -4.64
CA LYS A 323 19.46 18.05 -3.35
C LYS A 323 18.60 19.31 -3.38
N GLY A 324 17.36 19.20 -2.91
CA GLY A 324 16.36 20.27 -2.90
C GLY A 324 15.67 20.53 -4.24
N GLU A 325 16.13 19.94 -5.35
CA GLU A 325 15.53 20.17 -6.67
C GLU A 325 14.29 19.29 -6.91
N SER A 326 13.28 19.88 -7.56
CA SER A 326 12.08 19.17 -7.99
C SER A 326 12.30 18.44 -9.32
N ILE A 327 11.77 17.23 -9.45
CA ILE A 327 11.71 16.49 -10.70
C ILE A 327 10.26 16.26 -11.14
N LYS A 328 10.01 16.44 -12.44
CA LYS A 328 8.70 16.26 -13.06
C LYS A 328 8.54 14.84 -13.60
N CYS A 329 7.44 14.18 -13.25
CA CYS A 329 7.10 12.87 -13.80
C CYS A 329 6.70 12.96 -15.28
N ASN A 330 7.47 12.31 -16.15
CA ASN A 330 7.23 12.26 -17.60
C ASN A 330 5.90 11.59 -18.02
N LYS A 331 5.21 10.86 -17.13
CA LYS A 331 3.92 10.20 -17.41
C LYS A 331 2.69 11.00 -16.98
N CYS A 332 2.76 11.71 -15.85
CA CYS A 332 1.59 12.40 -15.26
C CYS A 332 1.83 13.88 -14.94
N ASN A 333 2.99 14.43 -15.29
CA ASN A 333 3.39 15.82 -15.06
C ASN A 333 3.43 16.28 -13.59
N TYR A 334 3.27 15.37 -12.63
CA TYR A 334 3.39 15.65 -11.19
C TYR A 334 4.84 15.99 -10.85
N GLU A 335 5.05 17.08 -10.11
CA GLU A 335 6.36 17.55 -9.65
C GLU A 335 6.56 17.17 -8.18
N GLN A 336 7.76 16.69 -7.86
CA GLN A 336 8.11 16.23 -6.51
C GLN A 336 9.59 16.47 -6.23
N ILE A 337 9.92 16.80 -4.97
CA ILE A 337 11.30 16.76 -4.48
C ILE A 337 11.56 15.34 -3.96
N VAL A 338 12.69 14.75 -4.38
CA VAL A 338 13.08 13.38 -4.03
C VAL A 338 14.10 13.37 -2.89
N TRP A 339 15.14 14.20 -3.02
CA TRP A 339 16.21 14.38 -2.04
C TRP A 339 16.07 15.80 -1.45
N ASN A 340 15.81 15.88 -0.14
CA ASN A 340 15.66 17.14 0.60
C ASN A 340 16.99 17.57 1.23
#